data_AF-A0A0P9FY16-F1
#
_entry.id   AF-A0A0P9FY16-F1
#
_cell.length_a   1.000
_cell.length_b   1.000
_cell.length_c   1.000
_cell.angle_alpha   90.00
_cell.angle_beta   90.00
_cell.angle_gamma   90.00
#
_symmetry.space_group_name_H-M   'P 1'
#
loop_
_entity.id
_entity.type
_entity.pdbx_description
1 polymer ?
#
loop_
_entity_poly.entity_id
_entity_poly.type
_entity_poly.pdbx_seq_one_letter_code
_entity_poly.pdbx_strand_id
1 'polypeptide(L)'
;MSSKLPLALVCAIASGSALANADIIKLQQAKSEHIGVTKSANHIDFTPVKHYDKYIISVSGPNGFSKSFETDTPSLSIDSLNLPVDGTFNYQIQAVTYLQEVKDTMNNGRSEDSRGYISKVDVTGGKFTTENFAVQTFEQTSEKKPKLTLGINK
;
A
#
# COMPACT_ATOMS: atom_id res chain seq x y z
N MET A 1 74.20 -3.37 11.17
CA MET A 1 73.22 -3.80 12.18
C MET A 1 71.86 -3.24 11.78
N SER A 2 70.87 -4.12 11.70
CA SER A 2 69.52 -3.86 11.21
C SER A 2 68.69 -3.11 12.25
N SER A 3 67.88 -2.15 11.82
CA SER A 3 66.73 -1.66 12.60
C SER A 3 65.58 -1.41 11.63
N LYS A 4 64.65 -2.36 11.59
CA LYS A 4 63.37 -2.25 10.89
C LYS A 4 62.37 -1.67 11.88
N LEU A 5 61.87 -0.46 11.61
CA LEU A 5 60.68 0.07 12.28
C LEU A 5 59.43 -0.58 11.65
N PRO A 6 58.56 -1.26 12.41
CA PRO A 6 57.25 -1.63 11.91
C PRO A 6 56.29 -0.45 12.07
N LEU A 7 55.75 0.02 10.95
CA LEU A 7 54.63 0.95 10.89
C LEU A 7 53.37 0.17 11.35
N ALA A 8 52.91 0.40 12.57
CA ALA A 8 51.67 -0.17 13.06
C ALA A 8 50.48 0.55 12.39
N LEU A 9 49.87 -0.10 11.41
CA LEU A 9 48.61 0.32 10.81
C LEU A 9 47.49 0.05 11.83
N VAL A 10 47.08 1.08 12.56
CA VAL A 10 45.87 1.04 13.39
C VAL A 10 44.67 1.15 12.44
N CYS A 11 44.10 0.01 12.06
CA CYS A 11 42.78 -0.04 11.44
C CYS A 11 41.75 0.42 12.47
N ALA A 12 41.41 1.71 12.44
CA ALA A 12 40.20 2.22 13.08
C ALA A 12 39.00 1.60 12.34
N ILE A 13 38.47 0.51 12.88
CA ILE A 13 37.17 0.00 12.47
C ILE A 13 36.15 0.99 13.02
N ALA A 14 35.84 2.03 12.24
CA ALA A 14 34.75 2.92 12.57
C ALA A 14 33.45 2.11 12.47
N SER A 15 32.92 1.74 13.63
CA SER A 15 31.61 1.08 13.82
C SER A 15 30.46 2.02 13.42
N GLY A 16 30.41 2.44 12.17
CA GLY A 16 29.42 3.36 11.63
C GLY A 16 28.28 2.63 10.93
N SER A 17 27.51 1.80 11.63
CA SER A 17 26.28 1.20 11.03
C SER A 17 25.20 0.80 12.05
N ALA A 18 25.31 1.17 13.33
CA ALA A 18 24.30 0.73 14.30
C ALA A 18 22.98 1.50 14.19
N LEU A 19 23.03 2.80 13.85
CA LEU A 19 21.84 3.66 13.79
C LEU A 19 20.98 3.41 12.53
N ALA A 20 21.60 3.26 11.36
CA ALA A 20 20.87 2.96 10.13
C ALA A 20 20.16 1.59 10.17
N ASN A 21 20.76 0.60 10.83
CA ASN A 21 20.17 -0.73 10.96
C ASN A 21 18.96 -0.76 11.91
N ALA A 22 18.92 0.05 12.96
CA ALA A 22 17.80 0.09 13.89
C ALA A 22 16.51 0.60 13.23
N ASP A 23 16.62 1.58 12.34
CA ASP A 23 15.47 2.11 11.58
C ASP A 23 15.00 1.13 10.50
N ILE A 24 15.91 0.42 9.83
CA ILE A 24 15.56 -0.64 8.86
C ILE A 24 14.82 -1.79 9.55
N ILE A 25 15.25 -2.21 10.74
CA ILE A 25 14.59 -3.29 11.49
C ILE A 25 13.18 -2.87 11.95
N LYS A 26 13.00 -1.62 12.40
CA LYS A 26 11.67 -1.08 12.75
C LYS A 26 10.74 -0.99 11.52
N LEU A 27 11.28 -0.63 10.36
CA LEU A 27 10.55 -0.57 9.09
C LEU A 27 10.14 -1.97 8.59
N GLN A 28 11.01 -2.97 8.74
CA GLN A 28 10.70 -4.38 8.40
C GLN A 28 9.70 -5.01 9.37
N GLN A 29 9.66 -4.57 10.62
CA GLN A 29 8.70 -5.03 11.63
C GLN A 29 7.30 -4.41 11.47
N ALA A 30 7.15 -3.37 10.67
CA ALA A 30 5.85 -2.75 10.38
C ALA A 30 5.03 -3.69 9.48
N LYS A 31 4.31 -4.63 10.11
CA LYS A 31 3.46 -5.61 9.43
C LYS A 31 2.45 -4.91 8.54
N SER A 32 2.27 -5.44 7.32
CA SER A 32 1.24 -4.93 6.43
C SER A 32 -0.15 -5.15 7.03
N GLU A 33 -0.98 -4.12 6.98
CA GLU A 33 -2.30 -4.12 7.61
C GLU A 33 -3.39 -4.45 6.59
N HIS A 34 -4.44 -5.11 7.08
CA HIS A 34 -5.59 -5.43 6.25
C HIS A 34 -6.43 -4.18 6.00
N ILE A 35 -6.83 -3.98 4.75
CA ILE A 35 -7.79 -2.96 4.34
C ILE A 35 -8.99 -3.71 3.78
N GLY A 36 -10.11 -3.65 4.49
CA GLY A 36 -11.38 -4.20 4.03
C GLY A 36 -11.89 -3.42 2.82
N VAL A 37 -12.60 -4.08 1.91
CA VAL A 37 -13.19 -3.42 0.74
C VAL A 37 -14.65 -3.81 0.59
N THR A 38 -15.51 -2.80 0.51
CA THR A 38 -16.94 -2.96 0.27
C THR A 38 -17.29 -2.27 -1.04
N LYS A 39 -18.08 -2.93 -1.88
CA LYS A 39 -18.52 -2.38 -3.17
C LYS A 39 -20.01 -2.10 -3.10
N SER A 40 -20.39 -0.91 -3.53
CA SER A 40 -21.76 -0.51 -3.84
C SER A 40 -21.85 -0.18 -5.33
N ALA A 41 -23.05 0.16 -5.82
CA ALA A 41 -23.26 0.50 -7.22
C ALA A 41 -22.38 1.68 -7.69
N ASN A 42 -22.18 2.70 -6.84
CA ASN A 42 -21.53 3.95 -7.24
C ASN A 42 -20.21 4.22 -6.50
N HIS A 43 -19.90 3.42 -5.49
CA HIS A 43 -18.73 3.59 -4.65
C HIS A 43 -18.02 2.28 -4.33
N ILE A 44 -16.70 2.33 -4.23
CA ILE A 44 -15.88 1.31 -3.58
C ILE A 44 -15.29 1.93 -2.33
N ASP A 45 -15.74 1.45 -1.18
CA ASP A 45 -15.33 1.96 0.12
C ASP A 45 -14.25 1.07 0.73
N PHE A 46 -13.23 1.70 1.28
CA PHE A 46 -12.12 1.04 1.94
C PHE A 46 -12.30 1.20 3.45
N THR A 47 -12.17 0.09 4.18
CA THR A 47 -12.31 0.06 5.63
C THR A 47 -10.96 -0.32 6.22
N PRO A 48 -10.05 0.66 6.38
CA PRO A 48 -8.76 0.40 7.00
C PRO A 48 -8.92 0.16 8.51
N VAL A 49 -8.07 -0.69 9.08
CA VAL A 49 -8.04 -0.94 10.54
C VAL A 49 -7.48 0.26 11.31
N LYS A 50 -6.65 1.08 10.66
CA LYS A 50 -6.03 2.29 11.22
C LYS A 50 -6.14 3.47 10.27
N HIS A 51 -5.84 4.65 10.79
CA HIS A 51 -5.74 5.86 9.99
C HIS A 51 -4.47 5.84 9.11
N TYR A 52 -4.61 6.32 7.88
CA TYR A 52 -3.53 6.56 6.93
C TYR A 52 -3.55 8.04 6.54
N ASP A 53 -2.38 8.59 6.25
CA ASP A 53 -2.23 10.01 5.91
C ASP A 53 -2.72 10.30 4.48
N LYS A 54 -2.61 9.33 3.58
CA LYS A 54 -2.97 9.49 2.17
C LYS A 54 -3.31 8.15 1.51
N TYR A 55 -4.17 8.20 0.50
CA TYR A 55 -4.47 7.07 -0.38
C TYR A 55 -4.11 7.42 -1.82
N ILE A 56 -3.41 6.52 -2.48
CA ILE A 56 -3.14 6.58 -3.92
C ILE A 56 -3.96 5.46 -4.56
N ILE A 57 -4.91 5.82 -5.41
CA ILE A 57 -5.82 4.88 -6.05
C ILE A 57 -5.49 4.85 -7.53
N SER A 58 -5.24 3.65 -8.05
CA SER A 58 -5.08 3.41 -9.48
C SER A 58 -6.16 2.46 -9.98
N VAL A 59 -6.75 2.78 -11.13
CA VAL A 59 -7.76 1.99 -11.81
C VAL A 59 -7.32 1.76 -13.24
N SER A 60 -7.38 0.52 -13.71
CA SER A 60 -7.09 0.14 -15.09
C SER A 60 -8.20 -0.73 -15.67
N GLY A 61 -8.42 -0.67 -16.97
CA GLY A 61 -9.57 -1.34 -17.58
C GLY A 61 -9.49 -1.52 -19.10
N PRO A 62 -10.64 -1.81 -19.73
CA PRO A 62 -10.75 -2.01 -21.17
C PRO A 62 -10.23 -0.82 -21.97
N ASN A 63 -9.86 -1.05 -23.22
CA ASN A 63 -9.40 -0.02 -24.17
C ASN A 63 -8.19 0.78 -23.67
N GLY A 64 -7.37 0.20 -22.79
CA GLY A 64 -6.19 0.87 -22.23
C GLY A 64 -6.53 1.97 -21.21
N PHE A 65 -7.77 2.02 -20.71
CA PHE A 65 -8.14 2.96 -19.67
C PHE A 65 -7.22 2.79 -18.45
N SER A 66 -6.66 3.90 -17.98
CA SER A 66 -5.87 3.95 -16.75
C SER A 66 -6.02 5.32 -16.12
N LYS A 67 -6.31 5.35 -14.81
CA LYS A 67 -6.42 6.57 -14.03
C LYS A 67 -5.78 6.36 -12.67
N SER A 68 -4.96 7.31 -12.24
CA SER A 68 -4.33 7.31 -10.92
C SER A 68 -4.55 8.66 -10.27
N PHE A 69 -4.92 8.69 -9.00
CA PHE A 69 -5.15 9.92 -8.26
C PHE A 69 -4.92 9.72 -6.76
N GLU A 70 -4.72 10.83 -6.06
CA GLU A 70 -4.55 10.86 -4.61
C GLU A 70 -5.84 11.33 -3.94
N THR A 71 -6.09 10.84 -2.74
CA THR A 71 -7.22 11.28 -1.91
C THR A 71 -6.88 11.07 -0.44
N ASP A 72 -7.49 11.90 0.41
CA ASP A 72 -7.39 11.78 1.86
C ASP A 72 -8.56 10.93 2.43
N THR A 73 -9.51 10.56 1.57
CA THR A 73 -10.69 9.76 1.94
C THR A 73 -10.54 8.30 1.51
N PRO A 74 -10.96 7.33 2.32
CA PRO A 74 -10.88 5.92 1.99
C PRO A 74 -12.06 5.47 1.11
N SER A 75 -12.36 6.20 0.04
CA SER A 75 -13.46 5.87 -0.88
C SER A 75 -13.10 6.21 -2.32
N LEU A 76 -13.60 5.41 -3.25
CA LEU A 76 -13.54 5.62 -4.69
C LEU A 76 -14.96 5.79 -5.23
N SER A 77 -15.28 6.97 -5.76
CA SER A 77 -16.50 7.21 -6.53
C SER A 77 -16.31 6.76 -7.98
N ILE A 78 -17.22 5.92 -8.47
CA ILE A 78 -17.19 5.39 -9.83
C ILE A 78 -17.45 6.48 -10.86
N ASP A 79 -18.40 7.38 -10.59
CA ASP A 79 -18.71 8.53 -11.45
C ASP A 79 -17.47 9.41 -11.68
N SER A 80 -16.66 9.59 -10.63
CA SER A 80 -15.44 10.42 -10.72
C SER A 80 -14.37 9.82 -11.65
N LEU A 81 -14.47 8.53 -12.00
CA LEU A 81 -13.55 7.89 -12.93
C LEU A 81 -13.81 8.32 -14.38
N ASN A 82 -15.01 8.78 -14.73
CA ASN A 82 -15.45 9.05 -16.10
C ASN A 82 -15.15 7.85 -17.02
N LEU A 83 -15.67 6.68 -16.66
CA LEU A 83 -15.40 5.44 -17.39
C LEU A 83 -15.86 5.56 -18.86
N PRO A 84 -15.02 5.22 -19.84
CA PRO A 84 -15.36 5.40 -21.25
C PRO A 84 -16.33 4.34 -21.78
N VAL A 85 -16.36 3.17 -21.14
CA VAL A 85 -17.18 2.01 -21.51
C VAL A 85 -17.51 1.18 -20.28
N ASP A 86 -18.54 0.36 -20.40
CA ASP A 86 -18.77 -0.72 -19.45
C ASP A 86 -17.75 -1.86 -19.61
N GLY A 87 -17.50 -2.56 -18.51
CA GLY A 87 -16.61 -3.71 -18.51
C GLY A 87 -15.97 -4.00 -17.15
N THR A 88 -14.94 -4.84 -17.16
CA THR A 88 -14.22 -5.21 -15.93
C THR A 88 -12.97 -4.36 -15.76
N PHE A 89 -12.90 -3.68 -14.63
CA PHE A 89 -11.79 -2.83 -14.23
C PHE A 89 -11.04 -3.47 -13.06
N ASN A 90 -9.74 -3.26 -13.02
CA ASN A 90 -8.89 -3.56 -11.88
C ASN A 90 -8.66 -2.27 -11.11
N TYR A 91 -8.62 -2.34 -9.79
CA TYR A 91 -8.20 -1.23 -8.96
C TYR A 91 -7.13 -1.68 -7.97
N GLN A 92 -6.26 -0.75 -7.59
CA GLN A 92 -5.30 -0.90 -6.54
C GLN A 92 -5.32 0.37 -5.68
N ILE A 93 -5.28 0.18 -4.36
CA ILE A 93 -5.12 1.25 -3.39
C ILE A 93 -3.79 1.04 -2.69
N GLN A 94 -3.04 2.12 -2.58
CA GLN A 94 -1.86 2.23 -1.76
C GLN A 94 -2.18 3.22 -0.64
N ALA A 95 -2.35 2.70 0.57
CA ALA A 95 -2.57 3.50 1.77
C ALA A 95 -1.21 3.83 2.39
N VAL A 96 -0.93 5.12 2.57
CA VAL A 96 0.38 5.65 2.93
C VAL A 96 0.34 6.19 4.35
N THR A 97 1.30 5.77 5.17
CA THR A 97 1.56 6.36 6.49
C THR A 97 2.96 6.97 6.49
N TYR A 98 3.07 8.25 6.79
CA TYR A 98 4.34 8.95 6.95
C TYR A 98 4.92 8.64 8.34
N LEU A 99 6.08 8.00 8.36
CA LEU A 99 6.73 7.58 9.62
C LEU A 99 7.71 8.62 10.13
N GLN A 100 8.46 9.23 9.21
CA GLN A 100 9.50 10.19 9.55
C GLN A 100 9.77 11.13 8.38
N GLU A 101 9.83 12.43 8.67
CA GLU A 101 10.36 13.41 7.72
C GLU A 101 11.89 13.26 7.62
N VAL A 102 12.38 13.11 6.39
CA VAL A 102 13.81 13.12 6.09
C VAL A 102 14.21 14.54 5.74
N LYS A 103 15.08 15.11 6.56
CA LYS A 103 15.76 16.37 6.22
C LYS A 103 16.78 16.08 5.14
N ASP A 104 16.41 16.39 3.90
CA ASP A 104 17.34 16.33 2.78
C ASP A 104 18.22 17.59 2.82
N THR A 105 19.54 17.41 2.90
CA THR A 105 20.51 18.52 2.77
C THR A 105 20.97 18.69 1.33
N MET A 106 20.58 17.81 0.40
CA MET A 106 20.96 17.88 -1.01
C MET A 106 19.82 18.47 -1.83
N ASN A 107 19.94 19.77 -2.14
CA ASN A 107 19.01 20.46 -3.01
C ASN A 107 19.35 20.17 -4.50
N ASN A 108 18.90 19.02 -5.01
CA ASN A 108 19.07 18.61 -6.42
C ASN A 108 18.08 19.31 -7.36
N GLY A 109 17.94 20.64 -7.25
CA GLY A 109 16.97 21.42 -8.03
C GLY A 109 15.52 21.20 -7.60
N ARG A 110 15.28 20.79 -6.36
CA ARG A 110 13.94 20.72 -5.76
C ARG A 110 13.60 22.07 -5.13
N SER A 111 12.31 22.37 -5.05
CA SER A 111 11.85 23.60 -4.39
C SER A 111 12.14 23.54 -2.88
N GLU A 112 12.39 24.69 -2.24
CA GLU A 112 12.78 24.77 -0.82
C GLU A 112 11.72 24.22 0.15
N ASP A 113 10.47 24.14 -0.30
CA ASP A 113 9.33 23.58 0.42
C ASP A 113 9.17 22.05 0.22
N SER A 114 10.03 21.42 -0.60
CA SER A 114 9.99 19.98 -0.83
C SER A 114 10.45 19.21 0.40
N ARG A 115 9.56 18.37 0.95
CA ARG A 115 9.80 17.54 2.13
C ARG A 115 9.93 16.07 1.70
N GLY A 116 10.97 15.38 2.16
CA GLY A 116 11.10 13.94 2.00
C GLY A 116 10.49 13.21 3.19
N TYR A 117 9.87 12.05 2.96
CA TYR A 117 9.33 11.21 4.04
C TYR A 117 9.70 9.74 3.85
N ILE A 118 10.09 9.09 4.94
CA ILE A 118 10.04 7.62 5.03
C ILE A 118 8.58 7.26 5.27
N SER A 119 8.04 6.41 4.40
CA SER A 119 6.63 6.02 4.43
C SER A 119 6.47 4.52 4.50
N LYS A 120 5.46 4.06 5.24
CA LYS A 120 4.91 2.71 5.11
C LYS A 120 3.78 2.75 4.10
N VAL A 121 3.72 1.74 3.23
CA VAL A 121 2.64 1.61 2.24
C VAL A 121 1.98 0.26 2.39
N ASP A 122 0.68 0.28 2.65
CA ASP A 122 -0.18 -0.90 2.65
C ASP A 122 -0.97 -0.95 1.34
N VAL A 123 -0.94 -2.09 0.66
CA VAL A 123 -1.51 -2.24 -0.67
C VAL A 123 -2.67 -3.24 -0.64
N THR A 124 -3.80 -2.83 -1.19
CA THR A 124 -4.93 -3.72 -1.46
C THR A 124 -5.45 -3.49 -2.87
N GLY A 125 -6.14 -4.45 -3.44
CA GLY A 125 -6.65 -4.32 -4.80
C GLY A 125 -7.70 -5.37 -5.11
N GLY A 126 -8.34 -5.19 -6.25
CA GLY A 126 -9.38 -6.09 -6.71
C GLY A 126 -9.91 -5.71 -8.07
N LYS A 127 -11.09 -6.25 -8.39
CA LYS A 127 -11.79 -5.99 -9.64
C LYS A 127 -13.21 -5.55 -9.37
N PHE A 128 -13.76 -4.72 -10.24
CA PHE A 128 -15.19 -4.44 -10.32
C PHE A 128 -15.63 -4.49 -11.78
N THR A 129 -16.89 -4.82 -12.01
CA THR A 129 -17.49 -4.85 -13.34
C THR A 129 -18.62 -3.84 -13.36
N THR A 130 -18.70 -3.04 -14.42
CA THR A 130 -19.80 -2.10 -14.61
C THR A 130 -20.74 -2.55 -15.72
N GLU A 131 -22.02 -2.30 -15.51
CA GLU A 131 -23.07 -2.32 -16.53
C GLU A 131 -23.94 -1.08 -16.36
N ASN A 132 -24.25 -0.39 -17.46
CA ASN A 132 -24.86 0.93 -17.45
C ASN A 132 -24.10 1.94 -16.57
N PHE A 133 -22.76 1.87 -16.59
CA PHE A 133 -21.84 2.69 -15.80
C PHE A 133 -21.96 2.56 -14.28
N ALA A 134 -22.70 1.56 -13.79
CA ALA A 134 -22.82 1.24 -12.37
C ALA A 134 -22.14 -0.09 -12.05
N VAL A 135 -21.54 -0.21 -10.88
CA VAL A 135 -20.90 -1.44 -10.42
C VAL A 135 -21.94 -2.52 -10.17
N GLN A 136 -21.72 -3.69 -10.77
CA GLN A 136 -22.47 -4.88 -10.44
C GLN A 136 -22.14 -5.34 -9.02
N THR A 137 -23.17 -5.42 -8.18
CA THR A 137 -23.09 -6.03 -6.86
C THR A 137 -23.76 -7.40 -6.92
N PHE A 138 -23.03 -8.46 -6.58
CA PHE A 138 -23.60 -9.80 -6.47
C PHE A 138 -24.08 -10.00 -5.04
N GLU A 139 -25.31 -10.48 -4.86
CA GLU A 139 -25.76 -10.90 -3.53
C GLU A 139 -24.87 -12.05 -3.03
N GLN A 140 -24.36 -11.92 -1.80
CA GLN A 140 -23.65 -13.03 -1.17
C GLN A 140 -24.64 -14.16 -0.90
N THR A 141 -24.61 -15.19 -1.73
CA THR A 141 -25.34 -16.43 -1.48
C THR A 141 -24.81 -17.04 -0.18
N SER A 142 -25.63 -17.00 0.88
CA SER A 142 -25.27 -17.53 2.20
C SER A 142 -24.77 -18.98 2.09
N GLU A 143 -23.53 -19.24 2.51
CA GLU A 143 -22.97 -20.60 2.56
C GLU A 143 -23.90 -21.50 3.40
N LYS A 144 -24.48 -22.50 2.74
CA LYS A 144 -25.33 -23.50 3.38
C LYS A 144 -24.45 -24.34 4.30
N LYS A 145 -24.53 -24.09 5.62
CA LYS A 145 -23.80 -24.87 6.63
C LYS A 145 -23.97 -26.37 6.39
N PRO A 146 -22.88 -27.16 6.36
CA PRO A 146 -22.99 -28.60 6.19
C PRO A 146 -23.75 -29.21 7.38
N LYS A 147 -24.85 -29.92 7.10
CA LYS A 147 -25.51 -30.77 8.10
C LYS A 147 -24.64 -31.99 8.34
N LEU A 148 -24.03 -32.08 9.51
CA LEU A 148 -23.42 -33.31 10.01
C LEU A 148 -24.54 -34.32 10.33
N THR A 149 -24.77 -35.27 9.42
CA THR A 149 -25.51 -36.49 9.74
C THR A 149 -24.55 -37.49 10.38
N LEU A 150 -24.52 -37.52 11.72
CA LEU A 150 -23.87 -38.59 12.47
C LEU A 150 -24.71 -39.86 12.29
N GLY A 151 -24.22 -40.77 11.45
CA GLY A 151 -24.78 -42.11 11.29
C GLY A 151 -24.51 -42.93 12.54
N ILE A 152 -25.48 -42.97 13.46
CA ILE A 152 -25.47 -43.93 14.57
C ILE A 152 -26.02 -45.23 13.99
N ASN A 153 -25.13 -46.12 13.57
CA ASN A 153 -25.49 -47.51 13.29
C ASN A 153 -25.84 -48.19 14.62
N LYS A 154 -27.05 -48.74 14.71
CA LYS A 154 -27.52 -49.61 15.79
C LYS A 154 -26.99 -51.03 15.61
#